data_AF-A0A503X6A9-F1
#
_entry.id   AF-A0A503X6A9-F1
#
_cell.length_a   1.000
_cell.length_b   1.000
_cell.length_c   1.000
_cell.angle_alpha   90.00
_cell.angle_beta   90.00
_cell.angle_gamma   90.00
#
_symmetry.space_group_name_H-M   'P 1'
#
loop_
_entity.id
_entity.type
_entity.pdbx_description
1 polymer ?
#
loop_
_entity_poly.entity_id
_entity_poly.type
_entity_poly.pdbx_seq_one_letter_code
_entity_poly.pdbx_strand_id
1 'polypeptide(L)'
;MRSIGREIAYFEQGSRLKVQDFRRDYLVSPFALTPQMLLLISSLVYFVPFVAGGFQYVDIGGRKYDFAYDLGTGYAIAIAIACVVAAMVIFVPRRQNFQIDNDGQGESLIIIAMIAIFGGISIANPALFSASKADVLSSTGRFQYIFYNTCIIGVVFGVLSGWKQSKFVMALSCLGLLFTLYIGHRSSIAITILSLLYIRYRNVPLMMMKKRYVIGGLSAFFFLAVYKAVYSAVKAGNFELVGQKIKFDQLSDSTLVGLEQFVTLAHLDLIVKYGYTLPCSNLWLVPLSFIPFSDAVFGKDGCTYNEQVQPLLFPGYSGGVAANIWAEFYANFGYAGFPLLVVILSLACVAIEAIIRNVRSAALKAGLIVAIIHLTFYIQRKELLGAFISAKRVILVALFIFGLVYVHRMCFPQVPAGVMGPGGLRRDHG
;
A
#
# COMPACT_ATOMS: atom_id res chain seq x y z
N MET A 1 -34.32 12.34 39.71
CA MET A 1 -34.40 13.62 38.97
C MET A 1 -33.05 14.37 38.83
N ARG A 2 -31.90 13.69 38.71
CA ARG A 2 -30.59 14.32 38.43
C ARG A 2 -29.78 13.65 37.29
N SER A 3 -30.37 12.71 36.54
CA SER A 3 -29.68 11.99 35.46
C SER A 3 -30.18 12.30 34.04
N ILE A 4 -31.21 13.15 33.88
CA ILE A 4 -31.73 13.52 32.54
C ILE A 4 -31.07 14.81 32.01
N GLY A 5 -30.39 15.59 32.86
CA GLY A 5 -29.76 16.86 32.49
C GLY A 5 -28.40 16.77 31.79
N ARG A 6 -27.82 15.57 31.58
CA ARG A 6 -26.51 15.42 30.89
C ARG A 6 -26.61 14.96 29.44
N GLU A 7 -27.76 14.46 28.99
CA GLU A 7 -27.94 14.05 27.59
C GLU A 7 -28.38 15.18 26.66
N ILE A 8 -28.92 16.29 27.21
CA ILE A 8 -29.31 17.45 26.40
C ILE A 8 -28.09 18.31 26.01
N ALA A 9 -27.00 18.26 26.79
CA ALA A 9 -25.78 19.02 26.50
C ALA A 9 -24.93 18.47 25.33
N TYR A 10 -25.23 17.26 24.82
CA TYR A 10 -24.57 16.71 23.63
C TYR A 10 -25.40 16.81 22.34
N PHE A 11 -26.68 17.19 22.43
CA PHE A 11 -27.56 17.37 21.26
C PHE A 11 -27.66 18.82 20.79
N GLU A 12 -27.20 19.79 21.60
CA GLU A 12 -27.22 21.23 21.28
C GLU A 12 -25.94 21.75 20.59
N GLN A 13 -25.10 20.85 20.06
CA GLN A 13 -23.99 21.21 19.15
C GLN A 13 -24.35 21.01 17.67
N GLY A 14 -25.62 20.74 17.35
CA GLY A 14 -26.11 20.39 16.01
C GLY A 14 -26.73 21.51 15.16
N SER A 15 -26.89 22.75 15.65
CA SER A 15 -27.76 23.72 14.97
C SER A 15 -27.30 25.18 14.97
N ARG A 16 -25.99 25.43 14.95
CA ARG A 16 -25.48 26.72 14.43
C ARG A 16 -24.90 26.52 13.05
N LEU A 17 -25.77 26.69 12.05
CA LEU A 17 -25.43 27.04 10.67
C LEU A 17 -24.46 28.23 10.71
N LYS A 18 -23.16 27.93 10.72
CA LYS A 18 -22.13 28.90 10.40
C LYS A 18 -22.31 29.24 8.92
N VAL A 19 -22.67 30.49 8.68
CA VAL A 19 -22.44 31.22 7.43
C VAL A 19 -21.16 30.69 6.80
N GLN A 20 -21.30 30.12 5.60
CA GLN A 20 -20.22 29.54 4.83
C GLN A 20 -19.15 30.60 4.57
N ASP A 21 -18.07 30.57 5.34
CA ASP A 21 -16.79 31.12 4.94
C ASP A 21 -16.26 30.25 3.79
N PHE A 22 -16.73 30.56 2.58
CA PHE A 22 -16.32 29.92 1.31
C PHE A 22 -14.86 30.24 0.93
N ARG A 23 -14.13 30.98 1.77
CA ARG A 23 -12.75 31.42 1.55
C ARG A 23 -11.87 31.00 2.73
N ARG A 24 -11.47 29.73 2.74
CA ARG A 24 -10.10 29.27 3.04
C ARG A 24 -10.12 27.75 2.97
N ASP A 25 -9.90 27.24 1.76
CA ASP A 25 -9.22 25.95 1.58
C ASP A 25 -7.85 26.08 2.27
N TYR A 26 -7.81 25.88 3.59
CA TYR A 26 -6.55 25.95 4.33
C TYR A 26 -5.61 24.89 3.75
N LEU A 27 -4.43 25.33 3.31
CA LEU A 27 -3.35 24.42 2.97
C LEU A 27 -3.06 23.54 4.19
N VAL A 28 -2.88 22.25 3.95
CA VAL A 28 -2.46 21.35 5.02
C VAL A 28 -1.02 21.72 5.40
N SER A 29 -0.65 21.52 6.67
CA SER A 29 0.75 21.57 7.07
C SER A 29 1.59 20.71 6.10
N PRO A 30 2.74 21.22 5.61
CA PRO A 30 3.63 20.43 4.76
C PRO A 30 4.14 19.17 5.47
N PHE A 31 4.03 19.11 6.80
CA PHE A 31 4.39 17.97 7.64
C PHE A 31 3.25 16.99 7.90
N ALA A 32 2.08 17.13 7.27
CA ALA A 32 1.05 16.10 7.35
C ALA A 32 1.41 14.86 6.51
N LEU A 33 0.72 13.75 6.73
CA LEU A 33 0.97 12.52 5.99
C LEU A 33 0.33 12.58 4.59
N THR A 34 0.94 13.38 3.72
CA THR A 34 0.56 13.57 2.33
C THR A 34 1.18 12.50 1.43
N PRO A 35 0.72 12.29 0.19
CA PRO A 35 1.36 11.35 -0.73
C PRO A 35 2.86 11.64 -0.94
N GLN A 36 3.24 12.91 -1.07
CA GLN A 36 4.63 13.32 -1.23
C GLN A 36 5.45 13.11 0.06
N MET A 37 4.86 13.36 1.24
CA MET A 37 5.49 13.03 2.51
C MET A 37 5.69 11.51 2.67
N LEU A 38 4.72 10.71 2.25
CA LEU A 38 4.85 9.24 2.23
C LEU A 38 5.97 8.79 1.28
N LEU A 39 6.09 9.42 0.11
CA LEU A 39 7.18 9.17 -0.82
C LEU A 39 8.53 9.55 -0.19
N LEU A 40 8.63 10.70 0.48
CA LEU A 40 9.83 11.13 1.19
C LEU A 40 10.22 10.14 2.30
N ILE A 41 9.30 9.82 3.20
CA ILE A 41 9.53 8.87 4.29
C ILE A 41 9.97 7.51 3.72
N SER A 42 9.32 7.05 2.65
CA SER A 42 9.70 5.80 2.00
C SER A 42 11.12 5.89 1.43
N SER A 43 11.44 6.92 0.63
CA SER A 43 12.79 7.11 0.08
C SER A 43 13.86 7.16 1.18
N LEU A 44 13.61 7.90 2.27
CA LEU A 44 14.53 7.95 3.41
C LEU A 44 14.78 6.56 4.01
N VAL A 45 13.72 5.76 4.21
CA VAL A 45 13.85 4.38 4.73
C VAL A 45 14.69 3.50 3.79
N TYR A 46 14.55 3.65 2.47
CA TYR A 46 15.31 2.86 1.50
C TYR A 46 16.73 3.38 1.25
N PHE A 47 17.02 4.63 1.62
CA PHE A 47 18.36 5.22 1.55
C PHE A 47 19.15 5.13 2.87
N VAL A 48 18.54 4.66 3.97
CA VAL A 48 19.25 4.38 5.24
C VAL A 48 20.55 3.59 5.05
N PRO A 49 20.61 2.54 4.21
CA PRO A 49 21.86 1.82 3.98
C PRO A 49 23.07 2.68 3.59
N PHE A 50 22.87 3.73 2.80
CA PHE A 50 23.96 4.65 2.42
C PHE A 50 24.50 5.40 3.63
N VAL A 51 23.61 5.89 4.49
CA VAL A 51 23.97 6.60 5.73
C VAL A 51 24.68 5.68 6.72
N ALA A 52 24.34 4.39 6.72
CA ALA A 52 25.00 3.39 7.56
C ALA A 52 26.43 3.04 7.13
N GLY A 53 26.90 3.57 5.98
CA GLY A 53 28.30 3.46 5.55
C GLY A 53 28.66 2.21 4.75
N GLY A 54 27.66 1.40 4.37
CA GLY A 54 27.86 0.16 3.61
C GLY A 54 27.05 -1.00 4.17
N PHE A 55 27.12 -2.15 3.49
CA PHE A 55 26.53 -3.38 4.01
C PHE A 55 27.28 -4.60 3.50
N GLN A 56 27.18 -5.68 4.26
CA GLN A 56 27.70 -6.96 3.82
C GLN A 56 26.59 -7.71 3.09
N TYR A 57 26.80 -8.31 1.93
CA TYR A 57 25.83 -9.26 1.36
C TYR A 57 26.40 -10.67 1.34
N VAL A 58 25.52 -11.65 1.49
CA VAL A 58 25.89 -13.07 1.48
C VAL A 58 25.37 -13.71 0.21
N ASP A 59 26.25 -14.26 -0.63
CA ASP A 59 25.83 -14.98 -1.84
C ASP A 59 25.20 -16.36 -1.52
N ILE A 60 24.68 -17.04 -2.54
CA ILE A 60 24.08 -18.39 -2.41
C ILE A 60 25.10 -19.41 -1.87
N GLY A 61 26.40 -19.18 -2.11
CA GLY A 61 27.50 -20.00 -1.59
C GLY A 61 27.92 -19.63 -0.16
N GLY A 62 27.24 -18.69 0.50
CA GLY A 62 27.57 -18.25 1.85
C GLY A 62 28.75 -17.28 1.92
N ARG A 63 29.28 -16.80 0.78
CA ARG A 63 30.39 -15.84 0.75
C ARG A 63 29.87 -14.46 1.10
N LYS A 64 30.52 -13.82 2.07
CA LYS A 64 30.27 -12.46 2.51
C LYS A 64 31.05 -11.48 1.62
N TYR A 65 30.38 -10.45 1.13
CA TYR A 65 30.97 -9.38 0.33
C TYR A 65 30.67 -8.05 0.99
N ASP A 66 31.69 -7.25 1.24
CA ASP A 66 31.51 -5.91 1.78
C ASP A 66 31.23 -4.94 0.64
N PHE A 67 30.11 -4.25 0.75
CA PHE A 67 29.63 -3.29 -0.24
C PHE A 67 29.85 -1.88 0.28
N ALA A 68 30.79 -1.17 -0.36
CA ALA A 68 31.01 0.26 -0.15
C ALA A 68 30.34 1.04 -1.28
N TYR A 69 29.55 2.05 -0.90
CA TYR A 69 28.80 2.85 -1.86
C TYR A 69 29.69 3.86 -2.59
N ASP A 70 29.42 4.06 -3.88
CA ASP A 70 30.10 5.03 -4.73
C ASP A 70 29.67 6.48 -4.39
N LEU A 71 30.58 7.44 -4.57
CA LEU A 71 30.30 8.85 -4.33
C LEU A 71 29.18 9.36 -5.25
N GLY A 72 29.12 8.88 -6.49
CA GLY A 72 28.05 9.15 -7.46
C GLY A 72 26.68 8.77 -6.91
N THR A 73 26.58 7.66 -6.18
CA THR A 73 25.34 7.21 -5.55
C THR A 73 24.87 8.18 -4.46
N GLY A 74 25.81 8.76 -3.71
CA GLY A 74 25.51 9.84 -2.77
C GLY A 74 24.88 11.06 -3.44
N TYR A 75 25.44 11.49 -4.59
CA TYR A 75 24.85 12.58 -5.38
C TYR A 75 23.47 12.23 -5.93
N ALA A 76 23.28 11.01 -6.42
CA ALA A 76 21.99 10.52 -6.89
C ALA A 76 20.92 10.56 -5.80
N ILE A 77 21.25 10.09 -4.59
CA ILE A 77 20.36 10.14 -3.42
C ILE A 77 20.04 11.58 -3.04
N ALA A 78 21.04 12.46 -2.99
CA ALA A 78 20.84 13.87 -2.64
C ALA A 78 19.89 14.57 -3.62
N ILE A 79 20.08 14.35 -4.93
CA ILE A 79 19.21 14.88 -5.99
C ILE A 79 17.79 14.32 -5.85
N ALA A 80 17.65 13.00 -5.67
CA ALA A 80 16.35 12.36 -5.50
C ALA A 80 15.58 12.96 -4.31
N ILE A 81 16.22 13.12 -3.15
CA ILE A 81 15.61 13.72 -1.96
C ILE A 81 15.26 15.19 -2.23
N ALA A 82 16.16 15.97 -2.84
CA ALA A 82 15.90 17.37 -3.16
C ALA A 82 14.70 17.53 -4.11
N CYS A 83 14.58 16.67 -5.12
CA CYS A 83 13.42 16.66 -6.02
C CYS A 83 12.13 16.34 -5.27
N VAL A 84 12.11 15.35 -4.37
CA VAL A 84 10.92 15.01 -3.58
C VAL A 84 10.53 16.17 -2.65
N VAL A 85 11.50 16.81 -1.99
CA VAL A 85 11.25 18.00 -1.15
C VAL A 85 10.71 19.16 -1.97
N ALA A 86 11.27 19.44 -3.14
CA ALA A 86 10.75 20.46 -4.05
C ALA A 86 9.31 20.16 -4.48
N ALA A 87 9.00 18.90 -4.79
CA ALA A 87 7.65 18.48 -5.12
C ALA A 87 6.67 18.64 -3.95
N MET A 88 7.09 18.47 -2.70
CA MET A 88 6.25 18.77 -1.53
C MET A 88 5.87 20.25 -1.44
N VAL A 89 6.76 21.15 -1.87
CA VAL A 89 6.52 22.60 -1.89
C VAL A 89 5.63 23.00 -3.06
N ILE A 90 5.80 22.38 -4.23
CA ILE A 90 5.02 22.70 -5.44
C ILE A 90 3.61 22.10 -5.36
N PHE A 91 3.50 20.83 -4.97
CA PHE A 91 2.23 20.09 -4.95
C PHE A 91 1.60 20.10 -3.56
N VAL A 92 1.45 21.29 -2.96
CA VAL A 92 0.89 21.43 -1.62
C VAL A 92 -0.54 20.86 -1.59
N PRO A 93 -0.81 19.84 -0.75
CA PRO A 93 -2.13 19.26 -0.70
C PRO A 93 -3.10 20.17 0.03
N ARG A 94 -4.32 20.17 -0.48
CA ARG A 94 -5.45 20.85 0.16
C ARG A 94 -6.01 19.98 1.27
N ARG A 95 -6.54 20.62 2.32
CA ARG A 95 -7.25 19.92 3.38
C ARG A 95 -8.46 19.20 2.79
N GLN A 96 -8.65 17.95 3.17
CA GLN A 96 -9.75 17.14 2.65
C GLN A 96 -10.51 16.46 3.78
N ASN A 97 -11.82 16.61 3.77
CA ASN A 97 -12.71 15.79 4.61
C ASN A 97 -13.27 14.67 3.74
N PHE A 98 -13.22 13.43 4.25
CA PHE A 98 -13.83 12.30 3.56
C PHE A 98 -15.35 12.39 3.74
N GLN A 99 -16.05 12.94 2.74
CA GLN A 99 -17.50 12.79 2.64
C GLN A 99 -17.80 11.40 2.08
N ILE A 100 -18.63 10.64 2.77
CA ILE A 100 -18.99 9.26 2.42
C ILE A 100 -20.51 9.17 2.45
N ASP A 101 -21.10 8.63 1.40
CA ASP A 101 -22.54 8.38 1.38
C ASP A 101 -22.87 7.20 2.31
N ASN A 102 -24.09 7.19 2.87
CA ASN A 102 -24.51 6.20 3.88
C ASN A 102 -24.76 4.78 3.30
N ASP A 103 -24.14 4.45 2.17
CA ASP A 103 -24.32 3.21 1.40
C ASP A 103 -23.45 2.04 1.89
N GLY A 104 -23.05 2.07 3.16
CA GLY A 104 -22.10 1.09 3.70
C GLY A 104 -22.61 -0.36 3.63
N GLN A 105 -23.92 -0.59 3.60
CA GLN A 105 -24.48 -1.95 3.64
C GLN A 105 -24.28 -2.73 2.34
N GLY A 106 -24.59 -2.14 1.18
CA GLY A 106 -24.41 -2.82 -0.11
C GLY A 106 -22.94 -3.14 -0.38
N GLU A 107 -22.07 -2.16 -0.22
CA GLU A 107 -20.62 -2.33 -0.39
C GLU A 107 -20.06 -3.38 0.58
N SER A 108 -20.55 -3.43 1.84
CA SER A 108 -20.11 -4.41 2.82
C SER A 108 -20.40 -5.85 2.41
N LEU A 109 -21.61 -6.13 1.90
CA LEU A 109 -22.02 -7.49 1.49
C LEU A 109 -21.16 -8.01 0.34
N ILE A 110 -20.83 -7.14 -0.62
CA ILE A 110 -20.03 -7.53 -1.77
C ILE A 110 -18.59 -7.81 -1.36
N ILE A 111 -18.02 -6.98 -0.49
CA ILE A 111 -16.67 -7.24 0.06
C ILE A 111 -16.65 -8.58 0.79
N ILE A 112 -17.66 -8.87 1.62
CA ILE A 112 -17.78 -10.16 2.32
C ILE A 112 -17.84 -11.32 1.32
N ALA A 113 -18.70 -11.23 0.31
CA ALA A 113 -18.86 -12.26 -0.72
C ALA A 113 -17.54 -12.50 -1.47
N MET A 114 -16.82 -11.45 -1.84
CA MET A 114 -15.52 -11.56 -2.50
C MET A 114 -14.47 -12.21 -1.59
N ILE A 115 -14.41 -11.84 -0.30
CA ILE A 115 -13.51 -12.48 0.66
C ILE A 115 -13.83 -13.97 0.79
N ALA A 116 -15.11 -14.34 0.87
CA ALA A 116 -15.52 -15.73 0.99
C ALA A 116 -15.16 -16.55 -0.27
N ILE A 117 -15.51 -16.05 -1.46
CA ILE A 117 -15.27 -16.75 -2.73
C ILE A 117 -13.77 -16.86 -3.01
N PHE A 118 -13.04 -15.75 -3.04
CA PHE A 118 -11.63 -15.77 -3.40
C PHE A 118 -10.74 -16.29 -2.27
N GLY A 119 -11.18 -16.16 -1.01
CA GLY A 119 -10.56 -16.82 0.13
C GLY A 119 -10.71 -18.34 0.05
N GLY A 120 -11.90 -18.84 -0.28
CA GLY A 120 -12.15 -20.26 -0.52
C GLY A 120 -11.28 -20.83 -1.63
N ILE A 121 -11.21 -20.15 -2.78
CA ILE A 121 -10.31 -20.52 -3.89
C ILE A 121 -8.85 -20.55 -3.45
N SER A 122 -8.43 -19.58 -2.63
CA SER A 122 -7.05 -19.53 -2.13
C SER A 122 -6.76 -20.70 -1.19
N ILE A 123 -7.67 -21.01 -0.26
CA ILE A 123 -7.52 -22.12 0.69
C ILE A 123 -7.51 -23.47 -0.03
N ALA A 124 -8.27 -23.61 -1.12
CA ALA A 124 -8.28 -24.83 -1.94
C ALA A 124 -6.95 -25.11 -2.66
N ASN A 125 -6.00 -24.17 -2.68
CA ASN A 125 -4.69 -24.36 -3.30
C ASN A 125 -3.65 -24.84 -2.26
N PRO A 126 -3.31 -26.14 -2.22
CA PRO A 126 -2.40 -26.69 -1.22
C PRO A 126 -0.98 -26.11 -1.32
N ALA A 127 -0.55 -25.63 -2.49
CA ALA A 127 0.78 -25.06 -2.68
C ALA A 127 1.00 -23.76 -1.88
N LEU A 128 -0.07 -23.04 -1.49
CA LEU A 128 0.03 -21.86 -0.62
C LEU A 128 0.46 -22.22 0.82
N PHE A 129 0.30 -23.48 1.21
CA PHE A 129 0.72 -24.01 2.50
C PHE A 129 2.14 -24.58 2.48
N SER A 130 2.82 -24.61 1.31
CA SER A 130 4.23 -24.99 1.23
C SER A 130 5.10 -24.08 2.11
N ALA A 131 6.11 -24.68 2.73
CA ALA A 131 7.17 -23.97 3.45
C ALA A 131 8.12 -23.25 2.48
N SER A 132 8.24 -23.75 1.25
CA SER A 132 9.03 -23.12 0.19
C SER A 132 8.29 -21.92 -0.37
N LYS A 133 8.94 -20.74 -0.29
CA LYS A 133 8.39 -19.52 -0.87
C LYS A 133 8.29 -19.60 -2.40
N ALA A 134 9.19 -20.35 -3.05
CA ALA A 134 9.20 -20.49 -4.49
C ALA A 134 7.90 -21.18 -4.97
N ASP A 135 7.49 -22.25 -4.30
CA ASP A 135 6.26 -23.00 -4.60
C ASP A 135 5.01 -22.15 -4.37
N VAL A 136 5.02 -21.35 -3.31
CA VAL A 136 3.94 -20.39 -3.02
C VAL A 136 3.84 -19.37 -4.15
N LEU A 137 4.96 -18.82 -4.61
CA LEU A 137 4.98 -17.80 -5.66
C LEU A 137 4.59 -18.36 -7.03
N SER A 138 5.03 -19.58 -7.38
CA SER A 138 4.67 -20.23 -8.64
C SER A 138 3.19 -20.61 -8.72
N SER A 139 2.57 -20.87 -7.56
CA SER A 139 1.14 -21.20 -7.45
C SER A 139 0.23 -19.98 -7.20
N THR A 140 0.80 -18.80 -6.95
CA THR A 140 0.04 -17.57 -6.73
C THR A 140 -0.52 -17.04 -8.05
N GLY A 141 -1.80 -17.32 -8.29
CA GLY A 141 -2.54 -16.86 -9.46
C GLY A 141 -3.17 -15.46 -9.30
N ARG A 142 -3.94 -15.07 -10.32
CA ARG A 142 -4.63 -13.77 -10.38
C ARG A 142 -5.71 -13.62 -9.30
N PHE A 143 -6.41 -14.72 -8.97
CA PHE A 143 -7.48 -14.72 -7.97
C PHE A 143 -6.97 -14.43 -6.55
N GLN A 144 -5.76 -14.90 -6.22
CA GLN A 144 -5.11 -14.60 -4.95
C GLN A 144 -4.83 -13.09 -4.83
N TYR A 145 -4.40 -12.42 -5.90
CA TYR A 145 -4.24 -10.96 -5.89
C TYR A 145 -5.56 -10.23 -5.67
N ILE A 146 -6.68 -10.72 -6.22
CA ILE A 146 -8.00 -10.16 -5.94
C ILE A 146 -8.34 -10.32 -4.46
N PHE A 147 -8.12 -11.51 -3.90
CA PHE A 147 -8.32 -11.78 -2.47
C PHE A 147 -7.49 -10.83 -1.59
N TYR A 148 -6.19 -10.69 -1.86
CA TYR A 148 -5.29 -9.82 -1.08
C TYR A 148 -5.75 -8.37 -1.11
N ASN A 149 -6.05 -7.84 -2.31
CA ASN A 149 -6.51 -6.46 -2.46
C ASN A 149 -7.88 -6.24 -1.82
N THR A 150 -8.78 -7.21 -1.89
CA THR A 150 -10.10 -7.15 -1.25
C THR A 150 -9.97 -7.07 0.27
N CYS A 151 -9.05 -7.84 0.88
CA CYS A 151 -8.80 -7.78 2.32
C CYS A 151 -8.25 -6.41 2.74
N ILE A 152 -7.31 -5.83 1.98
CA ILE A 152 -6.77 -4.48 2.27
C ILE A 152 -7.89 -3.44 2.15
N ILE A 153 -8.63 -3.47 1.04
CA ILE A 153 -9.75 -2.56 0.77
C ILE A 153 -10.81 -2.70 1.86
N GLY A 154 -11.16 -3.91 2.29
CA GLY A 154 -12.20 -4.17 3.29
C GLY A 154 -11.87 -3.58 4.67
N VAL A 155 -10.61 -3.61 5.11
CA VAL A 155 -10.19 -2.92 6.34
C VAL A 155 -10.32 -1.40 6.19
N VAL A 156 -9.81 -0.86 5.08
CA VAL A 156 -9.85 0.60 4.82
C VAL A 156 -11.28 1.09 4.69
N PHE A 157 -12.12 0.36 3.96
CA PHE A 157 -13.56 0.57 3.85
C PHE A 157 -14.23 0.58 5.22
N GLY A 158 -13.97 -0.41 6.08
CA GLY A 158 -14.61 -0.49 7.39
C GLY A 158 -14.25 0.68 8.32
N VAL A 159 -13.05 1.25 8.17
CA VAL A 159 -12.65 2.47 8.89
C VAL A 159 -13.34 3.71 8.32
N LEU A 160 -13.47 3.80 6.99
CA LEU A 160 -14.15 4.91 6.32
C LEU A 160 -15.67 4.92 6.59
N SER A 161 -16.34 3.77 6.47
CA SER A 161 -17.79 3.59 6.70
C SER A 161 -18.17 3.60 8.18
N GLY A 162 -17.18 3.49 9.08
CA GLY A 162 -17.37 3.51 10.51
C GLY A 162 -17.50 2.10 11.11
N TRP A 163 -16.73 1.88 12.18
CA TRP A 163 -16.58 0.58 12.83
C TRP A 163 -17.91 -0.12 13.15
N LYS A 164 -18.92 0.62 13.62
CA LYS A 164 -20.20 0.02 14.04
C LYS A 164 -20.98 -0.63 12.89
N GLN A 165 -20.91 -0.05 11.69
CA GLN A 165 -21.65 -0.55 10.52
C GLN A 165 -20.92 -1.68 9.81
N SER A 166 -19.60 -1.73 9.88
CA SER A 166 -18.77 -2.65 9.09
C SER A 166 -17.95 -3.65 9.92
N LYS A 167 -18.37 -3.95 11.16
CA LYS A 167 -17.65 -4.86 12.08
C LYS A 167 -17.30 -6.20 11.43
N PHE A 168 -18.25 -6.79 10.72
CA PHE A 168 -18.08 -8.11 10.12
C PHE A 168 -17.11 -8.07 8.92
N VAL A 169 -17.21 -7.05 8.06
CA VAL A 169 -16.25 -6.82 6.96
C VAL A 169 -14.84 -6.68 7.53
N MET A 170 -14.67 -5.87 8.58
CA MET A 170 -13.38 -5.66 9.22
C MET A 170 -12.84 -6.96 9.82
N ALA A 171 -13.65 -7.74 10.54
CA ALA A 171 -13.23 -9.00 11.11
C ALA A 171 -12.75 -9.99 10.05
N LEU A 172 -13.54 -10.19 8.99
CA LEU A 172 -13.18 -11.07 7.88
C LEU A 172 -11.95 -10.58 7.11
N SER A 173 -11.84 -9.28 6.88
CA SER A 173 -10.70 -8.69 6.20
C SER A 173 -9.42 -8.81 7.02
N CYS A 174 -9.49 -8.61 8.34
CA CYS A 174 -8.36 -8.85 9.25
C CYS A 174 -7.95 -10.33 9.28
N LEU A 175 -8.92 -11.25 9.32
CA LEU A 175 -8.64 -12.69 9.24
C LEU A 175 -8.00 -13.05 7.89
N GLY A 176 -8.50 -12.48 6.80
CA GLY A 176 -7.90 -12.61 5.47
C GLY A 176 -6.47 -12.07 5.43
N LEU A 177 -6.20 -10.91 6.02
CA LEU A 177 -4.85 -10.36 6.13
C LEU A 177 -3.91 -11.26 6.95
N LEU A 178 -4.38 -11.84 8.06
CA LEU A 178 -3.61 -12.83 8.83
C LEU A 178 -3.29 -14.07 7.99
N PHE A 179 -4.25 -14.53 7.19
CA PHE A 179 -4.01 -15.61 6.23
C PHE A 179 -2.99 -15.21 5.15
N THR A 180 -3.04 -13.98 4.62
CA THR A 180 -2.02 -13.50 3.67
C THR A 180 -0.62 -13.42 4.30
N LEU A 181 -0.55 -13.04 5.57
CA LEU A 181 0.70 -13.02 6.32
C LEU A 181 1.23 -14.44 6.50
N TYR A 182 0.37 -15.38 6.90
CA TYR A 182 0.70 -16.80 7.03
C TYR A 182 1.28 -17.36 5.73
N ILE A 183 0.69 -17.03 4.57
CA ILE A 183 1.23 -17.45 3.27
C ILE A 183 2.65 -16.90 3.03
N GLY A 184 2.97 -15.72 3.57
CA GLY A 184 4.26 -15.05 3.47
C GLY A 184 4.19 -13.66 2.82
N HIS A 185 2.99 -13.15 2.51
CA HIS A 185 2.77 -11.85 1.87
C HIS A 185 2.63 -10.71 2.90
N ARG A 186 3.75 -10.31 3.51
CA ARG A 186 3.82 -9.21 4.49
C ARG A 186 3.38 -7.83 3.98
N SER A 187 3.44 -7.60 2.67
CA SER A 187 3.15 -6.29 2.07
C SER A 187 1.70 -5.85 2.31
N SER A 188 0.75 -6.78 2.29
CA SER A 188 -0.68 -6.47 2.45
C SER A 188 -0.98 -5.82 3.80
N ILE A 189 -0.36 -6.33 4.88
CA ILE A 189 -0.48 -5.74 6.22
C ILE A 189 0.19 -4.37 6.28
N ALA A 190 1.41 -4.22 5.73
CA ALA A 190 2.11 -2.94 5.73
C ALA A 190 1.32 -1.86 4.99
N ILE A 191 0.76 -2.18 3.82
CA ILE A 191 -0.08 -1.28 3.03
C ILE A 191 -1.36 -0.92 3.79
N THR A 192 -1.97 -1.89 4.48
CA THR A 192 -3.16 -1.63 5.32
C THR A 192 -2.83 -0.65 6.44
N ILE A 193 -1.76 -0.89 7.21
CA ILE A 193 -1.33 -0.01 8.31
C ILE A 193 -1.06 1.41 7.79
N LEU A 194 -0.34 1.54 6.69
CA LEU A 194 -0.04 2.84 6.08
C LEU A 194 -1.30 3.54 5.56
N SER A 195 -2.26 2.80 5.01
CA SER A 195 -3.56 3.35 4.59
C SER A 195 -4.35 3.91 5.77
N LEU A 196 -4.32 3.22 6.92
CA LEU A 196 -4.97 3.69 8.15
C LEU A 196 -4.27 4.92 8.74
N LEU A 197 -2.93 4.94 8.74
CA LEU A 197 -2.15 6.10 9.14
C LEU A 197 -2.44 7.29 8.22
N TYR A 198 -2.52 7.06 6.90
CA TYR A 198 -2.87 8.07 5.90
C TYR A 198 -4.22 8.70 6.21
N ILE A 199 -5.27 7.89 6.38
CA ILE A 199 -6.61 8.39 6.75
C ILE A 199 -6.56 9.25 8.01
N ARG A 200 -5.81 8.81 9.04
CA ARG A 200 -5.77 9.46 10.35
C ARG A 200 -4.96 10.75 10.36
N TYR A 201 -3.82 10.79 9.66
CA TYR A 201 -2.81 11.85 9.77
C TYR A 201 -2.67 12.70 8.50
N ARG A 202 -3.48 12.49 7.46
CA ARG A 202 -3.42 13.30 6.24
C ARG A 202 -3.67 14.80 6.44
N ASN A 203 -4.41 15.19 7.47
CA ASN A 203 -4.72 16.59 7.79
C ASN A 203 -4.07 17.06 9.10
N VAL A 204 -3.24 16.22 9.73
CA VAL A 204 -2.64 16.47 11.04
C VAL A 204 -1.13 16.41 10.87
N PRO A 205 -0.37 17.42 11.31
CA PRO A 205 1.08 17.37 11.20
C PRO A 205 1.63 16.16 11.97
N LEU A 206 2.61 15.47 11.38
CA LEU A 206 3.20 14.24 11.93
C LEU A 206 3.81 14.45 13.32
N MET A 207 4.29 15.66 13.63
CA MET A 207 4.79 16.04 14.96
C MET A 207 3.73 15.91 16.07
N MET A 208 2.44 15.95 15.73
CA MET A 208 1.33 15.75 16.68
C MET A 208 0.93 14.27 16.82
N MET A 209 1.61 13.35 16.15
CA MET A 209 1.36 11.93 16.30
C MET A 209 1.70 11.47 17.73
N LYS A 210 0.72 10.85 18.42
CA LYS A 210 0.95 10.37 19.78
C LYS A 210 2.03 9.29 19.79
N LYS A 211 2.97 9.36 20.73
CA LYS A 211 4.10 8.41 20.89
C LYS A 211 3.67 6.94 20.81
N ARG A 212 2.51 6.57 21.38
CA ARG A 212 1.96 5.20 21.32
C ARG A 212 1.77 4.66 19.89
N TYR A 213 1.43 5.52 18.93
CA TYR A 213 1.25 5.11 17.53
C TYR A 213 2.58 4.97 16.80
N VAL A 214 3.57 5.82 17.13
CA VAL A 214 4.95 5.67 16.65
C VAL A 214 5.52 4.34 17.14
N ILE A 215 5.42 4.08 18.45
CA ILE A 215 5.90 2.84 19.07
C ILE A 215 5.18 1.64 18.46
N GLY A 216 3.84 1.68 18.37
CA GLY A 216 3.07 0.60 17.75
C GLY A 216 3.46 0.34 16.29
N GLY A 217 3.73 1.40 15.50
CA GLY A 217 4.22 1.28 14.13
C GLY A 217 5.61 0.65 14.04
N LEU A 218 6.54 1.08 14.90
CA LEU A 218 7.89 0.50 15.00
C LEU A 218 7.83 -0.97 15.44
N SER A 219 7.00 -1.30 16.42
CA SER A 219 6.78 -2.69 16.85
C SER A 219 6.19 -3.54 15.74
N ALA A 220 5.23 -3.03 14.97
CA ALA A 220 4.67 -3.75 13.83
C ALA A 220 5.71 -3.96 12.71
N PHE A 221 6.53 -2.95 12.42
CA PHE A 221 7.63 -3.07 11.47
C PHE A 221 8.64 -4.13 11.90
N PHE A 222 9.08 -4.09 13.16
CA PHE A 222 10.02 -5.06 13.72
C PHE A 222 9.42 -6.48 13.70
N PHE A 223 8.16 -6.63 14.08
CA PHE A 223 7.43 -7.90 14.00
C PHE A 223 7.44 -8.47 12.57
N LEU A 224 7.12 -7.66 11.55
CA LEU A 224 7.13 -8.09 10.15
C LEU A 224 8.55 -8.41 9.62
N ALA A 225 9.57 -7.77 10.16
CA ALA A 225 10.96 -8.03 9.84
C ALA A 225 11.40 -9.39 10.40
N VAL A 226 11.20 -9.62 11.70
CA VAL A 226 11.50 -10.90 12.38
C VAL A 226 10.68 -12.04 11.77
N TYR A 227 9.39 -11.82 11.51
CA TYR A 227 8.51 -12.81 10.90
C TYR A 227 9.08 -13.35 9.58
N LYS A 228 9.66 -12.49 8.72
CA LYS A 228 10.30 -12.91 7.47
C LYS A 228 11.42 -13.93 7.71
N ALA A 229 12.20 -13.79 8.77
CA ALA A 229 13.31 -14.70 9.05
C ALA A 229 12.80 -16.11 9.44
N VAL A 230 11.73 -16.16 10.26
CA VAL A 230 11.28 -17.40 10.91
C VAL A 230 10.12 -18.11 10.21
N TYR A 231 9.30 -17.43 9.40
CA TYR A 231 8.01 -17.99 8.94
C TYR A 231 8.13 -19.31 8.18
N SER A 232 9.17 -19.49 7.35
CA SER A 232 9.36 -20.73 6.60
C SER A 232 9.70 -21.90 7.51
N ALA A 233 10.49 -21.68 8.56
CA ALA A 233 10.81 -22.68 9.57
C ALA A 233 9.59 -23.04 10.42
N VAL A 234 8.77 -22.04 10.76
CA VAL A 234 7.48 -22.25 11.44
C VAL A 234 6.55 -23.11 10.58
N LYS A 235 6.40 -22.80 9.29
CA LYS A 235 5.59 -23.61 8.36
C LYS A 235 6.10 -25.03 8.20
N ALA A 236 7.42 -25.23 8.24
CA ALA A 236 8.04 -26.55 8.16
C ALA A 236 7.96 -27.36 9.47
N GLY A 237 7.45 -26.78 10.56
CA GLY A 237 7.45 -27.41 11.88
C GLY A 237 8.84 -27.56 12.51
N ASN A 238 9.87 -26.93 11.95
CA ASN A 238 11.24 -27.01 12.44
C ASN A 238 11.51 -25.91 13.48
N PHE A 239 11.02 -26.12 14.70
CA PHE A 239 11.17 -25.17 15.82
C PHE A 239 12.61 -25.04 16.31
N GLU A 240 13.46 -26.02 16.06
CA GLU A 240 14.90 -25.91 16.34
C GLU A 240 15.52 -24.82 15.46
N LEU A 241 15.23 -24.84 14.16
CA LEU A 241 15.68 -23.80 13.22
C LEU A 241 15.08 -22.43 13.56
N VAL A 242 13.85 -22.37 14.08
CA VAL A 242 13.28 -21.13 14.62
C VAL A 242 14.12 -20.60 15.79
N GLY A 243 14.45 -21.48 16.74
CA GLY A 243 15.32 -21.14 17.88
C GLY A 243 16.70 -20.65 17.44
N GLN A 244 17.30 -21.29 16.44
CA GLN A 244 18.57 -20.87 15.85
C GLN A 244 18.46 -19.47 15.23
N LYS A 245 17.45 -19.23 14.38
CA LYS A 245 17.24 -17.95 13.70
C LYS A 245 16.90 -16.77 14.61
N ILE A 246 16.39 -17.04 15.82
CA ILE A 246 16.10 -16.01 16.83
C ILE A 246 17.36 -15.62 17.61
N LYS A 247 18.42 -16.45 17.63
CA LYS A 247 19.68 -16.09 18.27
C LYS A 247 20.25 -14.81 17.65
N PHE A 248 20.71 -13.90 18.51
CA PHE A 248 21.05 -12.52 18.13
C PHE A 248 21.98 -12.42 16.92
N ASP A 249 23.02 -13.25 16.87
CA ASP A 249 24.01 -13.23 15.78
C ASP A 249 23.38 -13.57 14.42
N GLN A 250 22.51 -14.59 14.38
CA GLN A 250 21.81 -14.98 13.16
C GLN A 250 20.63 -14.06 12.84
N LEU A 251 19.97 -13.51 13.87
CA LEU A 251 18.87 -12.57 13.69
C LEU A 251 19.38 -11.25 13.10
N SER A 252 20.53 -10.76 13.56
CA SER A 252 21.19 -9.57 13.00
C SER A 252 21.55 -9.78 11.52
N ASP A 253 22.25 -10.87 11.20
CA ASP A 253 22.66 -11.17 9.81
C ASP A 253 21.45 -11.44 8.89
N SER A 254 20.40 -12.11 9.37
CA SER A 254 19.23 -12.41 8.53
C SER A 254 18.21 -11.27 8.44
N THR A 255 18.09 -10.45 9.49
CA THR A 255 17.04 -9.43 9.61
C THR A 255 17.54 -8.05 9.24
N LEU A 256 18.75 -7.65 9.66
CA LEU A 256 19.32 -6.33 9.36
C LEU A 256 20.07 -6.37 8.03
N VAL A 257 20.97 -7.34 7.86
CA VAL A 257 21.75 -7.46 6.62
C VAL A 257 20.89 -7.98 5.46
N GLY A 258 19.94 -8.88 5.75
CA GLY A 258 18.89 -9.32 4.81
C GLY A 258 17.72 -8.35 4.62
N LEU A 259 17.82 -7.10 5.12
CA LEU A 259 16.86 -6.06 4.81
C LEU A 259 16.90 -5.76 3.31
N GLU A 260 15.72 -5.70 2.73
CA GLU A 260 15.56 -5.57 1.30
C GLU A 260 16.03 -4.22 0.78
N GLN A 261 16.02 -3.20 1.64
CA GLN A 261 16.54 -1.87 1.36
C GLN A 261 17.99 -1.90 0.90
N PHE A 262 18.83 -2.77 1.47
CA PHE A 262 20.24 -2.88 1.09
C PHE A 262 20.41 -3.41 -0.33
N VAL A 263 19.73 -4.50 -0.66
CA VAL A 263 19.74 -5.09 -2.01
C VAL A 263 19.15 -4.12 -3.03
N THR A 264 18.03 -3.46 -2.69
CA THR A 264 17.42 -2.45 -3.54
C THR A 264 18.38 -1.28 -3.78
N LEU A 265 19.08 -0.78 -2.77
CA LEU A 265 20.02 0.33 -2.94
C LEU A 265 21.26 -0.07 -3.75
N ALA A 266 21.73 -1.31 -3.63
CA ALA A 266 22.85 -1.82 -4.43
C ALA A 266 22.58 -1.75 -5.94
N HIS A 267 21.32 -1.85 -6.38
CA HIS A 267 20.98 -1.63 -7.79
C HIS A 267 21.32 -0.21 -8.24
N LEU A 268 20.91 0.79 -7.46
CA LEU A 268 21.20 2.19 -7.78
C LEU A 268 22.71 2.43 -7.77
N ASP A 269 23.41 1.88 -6.78
CA ASP A 269 24.85 2.02 -6.68
C ASP A 269 25.58 1.44 -7.90
N LEU A 270 25.33 0.17 -8.21
CA LEU A 270 26.01 -0.53 -9.30
C LEU A 270 25.71 0.14 -10.65
N ILE A 271 24.46 0.57 -10.86
CA ILE A 271 24.09 1.28 -12.10
C ILE A 271 24.78 2.65 -12.19
N VAL A 272 24.85 3.41 -11.10
CA VAL A 272 25.54 4.71 -11.10
C VAL A 272 27.03 4.53 -11.29
N LYS A 273 27.65 3.62 -10.53
CA LYS A 273 29.08 3.33 -10.54
C LYS A 273 29.58 2.88 -11.90
N TYR A 274 28.85 1.99 -12.57
CA TYR A 274 29.23 1.49 -13.89
C TYR A 274 28.63 2.29 -15.05
N GLY A 275 27.83 3.34 -14.77
CA GLY A 275 27.13 4.10 -15.79
C GLY A 275 26.23 3.23 -16.68
N TYR A 276 25.61 2.18 -16.10
CA TYR A 276 24.89 1.18 -16.87
C TYR A 276 23.60 1.76 -17.46
N THR A 277 23.44 1.58 -18.78
CA THR A 277 22.23 1.97 -19.52
C THR A 277 21.45 0.74 -19.94
N LEU A 278 20.12 0.80 -19.84
CA LEU A 278 19.27 -0.32 -20.29
C LEU A 278 19.27 -0.42 -21.82
N PRO A 279 19.50 -1.61 -22.40
CA PRO A 279 19.39 -1.81 -23.84
C PRO A 279 17.95 -1.67 -24.36
N CYS A 280 16.94 -1.96 -23.54
CA CYS A 280 15.55 -1.68 -23.85
C CYS A 280 14.74 -1.23 -22.63
N SER A 281 13.63 -0.55 -22.87
CA SER A 281 12.79 0.06 -21.83
C SER A 281 11.31 -0.21 -22.04
N ASN A 282 10.64 -0.61 -20.96
CA ASN A 282 9.18 -0.82 -20.93
C ASN A 282 8.41 0.37 -20.35
N LEU A 283 9.06 1.53 -20.16
CA LEU A 283 8.40 2.72 -19.62
C LEU A 283 7.22 3.19 -20.49
N TRP A 284 7.30 2.97 -21.81
CA TRP A 284 6.21 3.30 -22.76
C TRP A 284 4.95 2.44 -22.57
N LEU A 285 5.04 1.29 -21.88
CA LEU A 285 3.88 0.45 -21.54
C LEU A 285 3.09 1.00 -20.35
N VAL A 286 3.62 1.98 -19.60
CA VAL A 286 2.97 2.51 -18.40
C VAL A 286 1.61 3.16 -18.70
N PRO A 287 1.46 4.00 -19.75
CA PRO A 287 0.13 4.47 -20.18
C PRO A 287 -0.80 3.34 -20.61
N LEU A 288 -0.29 2.30 -21.28
CA LEU A 288 -1.10 1.13 -21.68
C LEU A 288 -1.49 0.27 -20.49
N SER A 289 -0.77 0.39 -19.38
CA SER A 289 -1.06 -0.37 -18.18
C SER A 289 -2.46 -0.10 -17.67
N PHE A 290 -3.07 1.07 -17.91
CA PHE A 290 -4.44 1.39 -17.49
C PHE A 290 -5.52 0.49 -18.14
N ILE A 291 -5.22 -0.16 -19.27
CA ILE A 291 -6.14 -1.06 -19.93
C ILE A 291 -6.24 -2.36 -19.11
N PRO A 292 -7.46 -2.84 -18.78
CA PRO A 292 -7.64 -4.15 -18.15
C PRO A 292 -6.98 -5.25 -18.99
N PHE A 293 -6.26 -6.17 -18.35
CA PHE A 293 -5.54 -7.28 -19.01
C PHE A 293 -4.43 -6.88 -20.00
N SER A 294 -3.97 -5.62 -19.98
CA SER A 294 -2.85 -5.15 -20.80
C SER A 294 -1.59 -6.01 -20.68
N ASP A 295 -1.34 -6.57 -19.51
CA ASP A 295 -0.20 -7.44 -19.20
C ASP A 295 -0.26 -8.81 -19.90
N ALA A 296 -1.46 -9.25 -20.31
CA ALA A 296 -1.62 -10.45 -21.12
C ALA A 296 -1.50 -10.19 -22.63
N VAL A 297 -1.80 -8.96 -23.06
CA VAL A 297 -1.88 -8.58 -24.48
C VAL A 297 -0.55 -8.03 -24.99
N PHE A 298 0.07 -7.13 -24.24
CA PHE A 298 1.29 -6.43 -24.68
C PHE A 298 2.59 -7.15 -24.32
N GLY A 299 2.49 -8.37 -23.78
CA GLY A 299 3.65 -9.17 -23.38
C GLY A 299 4.52 -8.51 -22.32
N LYS A 300 5.45 -9.27 -21.77
CA LYS A 300 6.64 -8.75 -21.10
C LYS A 300 7.80 -9.32 -21.89
N ASP A 301 8.23 -8.64 -22.94
CA ASP A 301 9.22 -9.17 -23.87
C ASP A 301 10.65 -9.13 -23.30
N GLY A 302 10.84 -9.56 -22.04
CA GLY A 302 12.15 -9.55 -21.35
C GLY A 302 12.71 -8.15 -21.04
N CYS A 303 12.06 -7.09 -21.51
CA CYS A 303 12.51 -5.71 -21.36
C CYS A 303 12.11 -5.04 -20.04
N THR A 304 11.72 -5.82 -19.02
CA THR A 304 11.54 -5.24 -17.68
C THR A 304 12.91 -4.91 -17.08
N TYR A 305 12.96 -3.88 -16.22
CA TYR A 305 14.22 -3.45 -15.61
C TYR A 305 14.86 -4.60 -14.84
N ASN A 306 14.04 -5.32 -14.05
CA ASN A 306 14.53 -6.37 -13.18
C ASN A 306 15.03 -7.61 -13.95
N GLU A 307 14.38 -7.97 -15.06
CA GLU A 307 14.81 -9.09 -15.91
C GLU A 307 16.17 -8.81 -16.58
N GLN A 308 16.48 -7.55 -16.89
CA GLN A 308 17.76 -7.16 -17.49
C GLN A 308 18.89 -7.04 -16.45
N VAL A 309 18.58 -6.44 -15.29
CA VAL A 309 19.59 -6.07 -14.29
C VAL A 309 19.89 -7.20 -13.30
N GLN A 310 18.89 -8.02 -12.94
CA GLN A 310 19.09 -9.08 -11.95
C GLN A 310 20.13 -10.13 -12.38
N PRO A 311 20.12 -10.66 -13.62
CA PRO A 311 21.13 -11.63 -14.06
C PRO A 311 22.54 -11.07 -14.08
N LEU A 312 22.67 -9.76 -14.34
CA LEU A 312 23.94 -9.05 -14.41
C LEU A 312 24.52 -8.79 -13.02
N LEU A 313 23.71 -8.24 -12.12
CA LEU A 313 24.17 -7.80 -10.79
C LEU A 313 24.12 -8.91 -9.74
N PHE A 314 23.24 -9.90 -9.91
CA PHE A 314 23.01 -10.98 -8.96
C PHE A 314 22.94 -12.34 -9.68
N PRO A 315 24.03 -12.76 -10.36
CA PRO A 315 24.04 -14.02 -11.11
C PRO A 315 23.72 -15.20 -10.19
N GLY A 316 22.83 -16.08 -10.64
CA GLY A 316 22.38 -17.26 -9.88
C GLY A 316 21.20 -17.01 -8.93
N TYR A 317 20.80 -15.77 -8.68
CA TYR A 317 19.58 -15.48 -7.91
C TYR A 317 18.35 -15.58 -8.82
N SER A 318 17.55 -16.64 -8.65
CA SER A 318 16.31 -16.85 -9.41
C SER A 318 15.08 -16.12 -8.85
N GLY A 319 15.21 -15.43 -7.70
CA GLY A 319 14.11 -14.66 -7.12
C GLY A 319 14.47 -13.95 -5.82
N GLY A 320 13.57 -13.06 -5.37
CA GLY A 320 13.72 -12.33 -4.10
C GLY A 320 14.53 -11.05 -4.17
N VAL A 321 15.10 -10.73 -5.33
CA VAL A 321 15.72 -9.43 -5.62
C VAL A 321 14.61 -8.47 -6.06
N ALA A 322 14.43 -7.38 -5.33
CA ALA A 322 13.46 -6.35 -5.69
C ALA A 322 14.08 -5.31 -6.61
N ALA A 323 13.29 -4.89 -7.60
CA ALA A 323 13.63 -3.77 -8.47
C ALA A 323 13.77 -2.46 -7.69
N ASN A 324 14.43 -1.48 -8.31
CA ASN A 324 14.59 -0.13 -7.78
C ASN A 324 14.21 0.90 -8.86
N ILE A 325 13.16 1.68 -8.59
CA ILE A 325 12.67 2.68 -9.54
C ILE A 325 13.66 3.82 -9.80
N TRP A 326 14.45 4.22 -8.79
CA TRP A 326 15.46 5.27 -8.96
C TRP A 326 16.56 4.79 -9.90
N ALA A 327 16.96 3.53 -9.75
CA ALA A 327 17.96 2.90 -10.59
C ALA A 327 17.45 2.72 -12.03
N GLU A 328 16.18 2.32 -12.22
CA GLU A 328 15.52 2.26 -13.53
C GLU A 328 15.56 3.61 -14.24
N PHE A 329 15.16 4.70 -13.55
CA PHE A 329 15.13 6.02 -14.17
C PHE A 329 16.54 6.57 -14.45
N TYR A 330 17.51 6.29 -13.58
CA TYR A 330 18.89 6.64 -13.87
C TYR A 330 19.44 5.87 -15.08
N ALA A 331 19.16 4.58 -15.19
CA ALA A 331 19.65 3.76 -16.31
C ALA A 331 19.04 4.18 -17.66
N ASN A 332 17.85 4.81 -17.67
CA ASN A 332 17.22 5.33 -18.89
C ASN A 332 17.63 6.77 -19.22
N PHE A 333 17.78 7.64 -18.22
CA PHE A 333 17.85 9.09 -18.42
C PHE A 333 19.00 9.78 -17.66
N GLY A 334 19.88 9.02 -17.00
CA GLY A 334 20.88 9.53 -16.08
C GLY A 334 20.28 10.34 -14.93
N TYR A 335 20.99 11.36 -14.48
CA TYR A 335 20.52 12.24 -13.39
C TYR A 335 19.21 12.96 -13.70
N ALA A 336 18.88 13.20 -14.97
CA ALA A 336 17.61 13.81 -15.37
C ALA A 336 16.40 12.88 -15.10
N GLY A 337 16.64 11.58 -14.92
CA GLY A 337 15.60 10.61 -14.56
C GLY A 337 14.96 10.89 -13.20
N PHE A 338 15.71 11.43 -12.23
CA PHE A 338 15.20 11.69 -10.88
C PHE A 338 14.09 12.77 -10.84
N PRO A 339 14.29 13.99 -11.38
CA PRO A 339 13.22 14.98 -11.42
C PRO A 339 12.05 14.48 -12.28
N LEU A 340 12.31 13.80 -13.40
CA LEU A 340 11.26 13.24 -14.25
C LEU A 340 10.36 12.26 -13.49
N LEU A 341 10.97 11.31 -12.76
CA LEU A 341 10.24 10.35 -11.93
C LEU A 341 9.37 11.06 -10.89
N VAL A 342 9.95 12.01 -10.15
CA VAL A 342 9.24 12.74 -9.10
C VAL A 342 8.05 13.51 -9.66
N VAL A 343 8.19 14.13 -10.83
CA VAL A 343 7.09 14.82 -11.52
C VAL A 343 5.99 13.83 -11.88
N ILE A 344 6.32 12.70 -12.53
CA ILE A 344 5.34 11.66 -12.91
C ILE A 344 4.56 11.17 -11.69
N LEU A 345 5.26 10.80 -10.61
CA LEU A 345 4.62 10.30 -9.39
C LEU A 345 3.78 11.36 -8.69
N SER A 346 4.25 12.60 -8.65
CA SER A 346 3.52 13.70 -8.02
C SER A 346 2.23 14.01 -8.78
N LEU A 347 2.28 14.05 -10.12
CA LEU A 347 1.09 14.24 -10.94
C LEU A 347 0.09 13.09 -10.76
N ALA A 348 0.56 11.84 -10.74
CA ALA A 348 -0.30 10.69 -10.47
C ALA A 348 -0.96 10.76 -9.09
N CYS A 349 -0.20 11.12 -8.04
CA CYS A 349 -0.74 11.29 -6.70
C CYS A 349 -1.75 12.44 -6.62
N VAL A 350 -1.48 13.58 -7.26
CA VAL A 350 -2.41 14.72 -7.31
C VAL A 350 -3.69 14.35 -8.03
N ALA A 351 -3.61 13.61 -9.15
CA ALA A 351 -4.77 13.13 -9.88
C ALA A 351 -5.63 12.20 -9.03
N ILE A 352 -5.03 11.19 -8.37
CA ILE A 352 -5.77 10.28 -7.49
C ILE A 352 -6.38 11.05 -6.30
N GLU A 353 -5.65 12.00 -5.72
CA GLU A 353 -6.16 12.88 -4.66
C GLU A 353 -7.32 13.77 -5.10
N ALA A 354 -7.33 14.23 -6.36
CA ALA A 354 -8.47 14.95 -6.93
C ALA A 354 -9.69 14.04 -7.07
N ILE A 355 -9.50 12.78 -7.49
CA ILE A 355 -10.59 11.79 -7.61
C ILE A 355 -11.15 11.44 -6.22
N ILE A 356 -10.29 11.21 -5.22
CA ILE A 356 -10.70 10.90 -3.84
C ILE A 356 -11.63 11.96 -3.25
N ARG A 357 -11.43 13.24 -3.61
CA ARG A 357 -12.29 14.35 -3.16
C ARG A 357 -13.71 14.25 -3.70
N ASN A 358 -13.84 13.82 -4.95
CA ASN A 358 -15.12 13.84 -5.66
C ASN A 358 -15.90 12.53 -5.50
N VAL A 359 -15.22 11.43 -5.19
CA VAL A 359 -15.85 10.12 -4.98
C VAL A 359 -16.54 10.04 -3.63
N ARG A 360 -17.82 9.66 -3.61
CA ARG A 360 -18.60 9.45 -2.38
C ARG A 360 -18.69 7.99 -1.92
N SER A 361 -18.51 7.03 -2.82
CA SER A 361 -18.42 5.60 -2.49
C SER A 361 -17.24 5.33 -1.56
N ALA A 362 -17.49 4.63 -0.46
CA ALA A 362 -16.46 4.28 0.51
C ALA A 362 -15.50 3.22 -0.06
N ALA A 363 -16.03 2.24 -0.81
CA ALA A 363 -15.24 1.20 -1.45
C ALA A 363 -14.27 1.77 -2.50
N LEU A 364 -14.76 2.65 -3.38
CA LEU A 364 -13.90 3.28 -4.39
C LEU A 364 -12.85 4.19 -3.74
N LYS A 365 -13.24 4.97 -2.73
CA LYS A 365 -12.33 5.80 -1.95
C LYS A 365 -11.27 4.97 -1.21
N ALA A 366 -11.65 3.84 -0.63
CA ALA A 366 -10.73 2.89 -0.01
C ALA A 366 -9.71 2.35 -1.03
N GLY A 367 -10.17 1.93 -2.20
CA GLY A 367 -9.29 1.49 -3.29
C GLY A 367 -8.29 2.56 -3.75
N LEU A 368 -8.75 3.81 -3.91
CA LEU A 368 -7.88 4.92 -4.31
C LEU A 368 -6.81 5.24 -3.24
N ILE A 369 -7.17 5.19 -1.95
CA ILE A 369 -6.21 5.36 -0.85
C ILE A 369 -5.14 4.27 -0.90
N VAL A 370 -5.55 3.01 -1.04
CA VAL A 370 -4.62 1.88 -1.14
C VAL A 370 -3.72 2.00 -2.37
N ALA A 371 -4.25 2.50 -3.50
CA ALA A 371 -3.47 2.76 -4.71
C ALA A 371 -2.40 3.85 -4.48
N ILE A 372 -2.70 4.93 -3.76
CA ILE A 372 -1.71 5.95 -3.37
C ILE A 372 -0.58 5.31 -2.56
N ILE A 373 -0.89 4.45 -1.58
CA ILE A 373 0.15 3.79 -0.76
C ILE A 373 1.06 2.90 -1.63
N HIS A 374 0.51 2.23 -2.65
CA HIS A 374 1.31 1.48 -3.60
C HIS A 374 2.26 2.38 -4.41
N LEU A 375 1.79 3.53 -4.89
CA LEU A 375 2.57 4.45 -5.72
C LEU A 375 3.57 5.32 -4.95
N THR A 376 3.40 5.46 -3.64
CA THR A 376 4.27 6.32 -2.80
C THR A 376 5.21 5.51 -1.93
N PHE A 377 4.70 4.53 -1.20
CA PHE A 377 5.49 3.76 -0.25
C PHE A 377 6.07 2.50 -0.90
N TYR A 378 5.23 1.72 -1.59
CA TYR A 378 5.65 0.41 -2.12
C TYR A 378 6.42 0.50 -3.45
N ILE A 379 6.54 1.69 -4.02
CA ILE A 379 7.21 1.92 -5.30
C ILE A 379 8.71 1.69 -5.24
N GLN A 380 9.33 1.88 -4.08
CA GLN A 380 10.77 1.72 -3.88
C GLN A 380 11.28 0.31 -4.21
N ARG A 381 10.39 -0.69 -4.22
CA ARG A 381 10.69 -2.12 -4.48
C ARG A 381 10.22 -2.60 -5.86
N LYS A 382 9.88 -1.66 -6.74
CA LYS A 382 9.29 -1.97 -8.04
C LYS A 382 9.91 -1.08 -9.10
N GLU A 383 9.90 -1.58 -10.32
CA GLU A 383 9.94 -0.75 -11.51
C GLU A 383 8.61 0.00 -11.69
N LEU A 384 8.62 1.07 -12.48
CA LEU A 384 7.46 1.94 -12.68
C LEU A 384 6.24 1.15 -13.16
N LEU A 385 6.41 0.30 -14.18
CA LEU A 385 5.33 -0.53 -14.71
C LEU A 385 4.72 -1.44 -13.64
N GLY A 386 5.56 -2.11 -12.84
CA GLY A 386 5.12 -2.97 -11.75
C GLY A 386 4.35 -2.22 -10.66
N ALA A 387 4.75 -0.98 -10.36
CA ALA A 387 4.04 -0.11 -9.42
C ALA A 387 2.64 0.25 -9.93
N PHE A 388 2.53 0.69 -11.19
CA PHE A 388 1.26 1.04 -11.83
C PHE A 388 0.32 -0.18 -11.98
N ILE A 389 0.84 -1.35 -12.37
CA ILE A 389 0.05 -2.60 -12.40
C ILE A 389 -0.55 -2.91 -11.03
N SER A 390 0.20 -2.66 -9.95
CA SER A 390 -0.27 -2.94 -8.59
C SER A 390 -1.35 -1.97 -8.16
N ALA A 391 -1.16 -0.67 -8.41
CA ALA A 391 -2.17 0.35 -8.18
C ALA A 391 -3.45 0.07 -9.01
N LYS A 392 -3.29 -0.30 -10.29
CA LYS A 392 -4.39 -0.69 -11.17
C LYS A 392 -5.19 -1.85 -10.60
N ARG A 393 -4.54 -2.93 -10.16
CA ARG A 393 -5.24 -4.11 -9.61
C ARG A 393 -6.15 -3.73 -8.45
N VAL A 394 -5.68 -2.84 -7.57
CA VAL A 394 -6.48 -2.31 -6.45
C VAL A 394 -7.67 -1.49 -6.97
N ILE A 395 -7.43 -0.58 -7.92
CA ILE A 395 -8.50 0.25 -8.50
C ILE A 395 -9.56 -0.61 -9.20
N LEU A 396 -9.15 -1.62 -9.98
CA LEU A 396 -10.07 -2.54 -10.66
C LEU A 396 -10.92 -3.34 -9.67
N VAL A 397 -10.33 -3.82 -8.56
CA VAL A 397 -11.10 -4.49 -7.50
C VAL A 397 -12.13 -3.54 -6.88
N ALA A 398 -11.74 -2.28 -6.61
CA ALA A 398 -12.65 -1.30 -6.06
C ALA A 398 -13.79 -0.90 -7.02
N LEU A 399 -13.47 -0.75 -8.32
CA LEU A 399 -14.45 -0.51 -9.37
C LEU A 399 -15.40 -1.70 -9.56
N PHE A 400 -14.90 -2.93 -9.42
CA PHE A 400 -15.73 -4.13 -9.48
C PHE A 400 -16.73 -4.17 -8.32
N ILE A 401 -16.29 -3.90 -7.08
CA ILE A 401 -17.18 -3.80 -5.92
C ILE A 401 -18.25 -2.72 -6.18
N PHE A 402 -17.82 -1.52 -6.59
CA PHE A 402 -18.72 -0.41 -6.88
C PHE A 402 -19.74 -0.75 -7.98
N GLY A 403 -19.29 -1.36 -9.07
CA GLY A 403 -20.13 -1.78 -10.20
C GLY A 403 -21.18 -2.79 -9.79
N LEU A 404 -20.83 -3.79 -8.96
CA LEU A 404 -21.81 -4.75 -8.47
C LEU A 404 -22.84 -4.11 -7.52
N VAL A 405 -22.43 -3.17 -6.66
CA VAL A 405 -23.38 -2.41 -5.81
C VAL A 405 -24.32 -1.58 -6.67
N TYR A 406 -23.79 -0.93 -7.70
CA TYR A 406 -24.57 -0.13 -8.64
C TYR A 406 -25.62 -0.98 -9.38
N VAL A 407 -25.22 -2.13 -9.92
CA VAL A 407 -26.15 -3.08 -10.58
C VAL A 407 -27.20 -3.58 -9.59
N HIS A 408 -26.80 -3.99 -8.39
CA HIS A 408 -27.73 -4.43 -7.36
C HIS A 408 -28.78 -3.36 -7.05
N ARG A 409 -28.40 -2.08 -6.94
CA ARG A 409 -29.33 -0.97 -6.70
C ARG A 409 -30.29 -0.71 -7.85
N MET A 410 -29.82 -0.85 -9.09
CA MET A 410 -30.69 -0.72 -10.26
C MET A 410 -31.71 -1.85 -10.32
N CYS A 411 -31.32 -3.08 -9.97
CA CYS A 411 -32.21 -4.23 -9.95
C CYS A 411 -33.15 -4.24 -8.73
N PHE A 412 -32.72 -3.69 -7.60
CA PHE A 412 -33.48 -3.66 -6.34
C PHE A 412 -33.51 -2.24 -5.75
N PRO A 413 -34.31 -1.32 -6.33
CA PRO A 413 -34.43 0.04 -5.81
C PRO A 413 -34.93 -0.01 -4.36
N GLN A 414 -34.15 0.56 -3.43
CA GLN A 414 -34.63 0.70 -2.07
C GLN A 414 -35.79 1.70 -2.07
N VAL A 415 -36.96 1.27 -1.61
CA VAL A 415 -38.10 2.16 -1.40
C VAL A 415 -37.65 3.25 -0.42
N PRO A 416 -37.76 4.55 -0.75
CA PRO A 416 -37.37 5.62 0.15
C PRO A 416 -38.10 5.46 1.47
N ALA A 417 -37.37 5.30 2.57
CA ALA A 417 -37.93 5.14 3.91
C ALA A 417 -38.86 6.32 4.32
N GLY A 418 -38.87 7.42 3.58
CA GLY A 418 -39.75 8.57 3.77
C GLY A 418 -41.19 8.41 3.28
N VAL A 419 -41.56 7.34 2.58
CA VAL A 419 -42.95 7.12 2.11
C VAL A 419 -43.78 6.28 3.09
N MET A 420 -43.16 5.63 4.07
CA MET A 420 -43.88 5.06 5.21
C MET A 420 -44.15 6.16 6.24
N GLY A 421 -45.12 7.01 5.95
CA GLY A 421 -45.64 7.97 6.91
C GLY A 421 -46.14 7.25 8.18
N PRO A 422 -46.13 7.89 9.37
CA PRO A 422 -46.67 7.32 10.60
C PRO A 422 -48.20 7.07 10.59
N GLY A 423 -48.88 7.37 9.48
CA GLY A 423 -50.34 7.29 9.37
C GLY A 423 -50.78 5.97 8.75
N GLY A 424 -51.15 4.99 9.58
CA GLY A 424 -51.74 3.77 9.03
C GLY A 424 -52.16 2.67 9.99
N LEU A 425 -52.11 2.87 11.31
CA LEU A 425 -52.74 1.95 12.27
C LEU A 425 -53.38 2.74 13.42
N ARG A 426 -54.31 3.64 13.07
CA ARG A 426 -55.35 4.03 14.02
C ARG A 426 -56.36 2.89 14.03
N ARG A 427 -56.17 1.97 14.98
CA ARG A 427 -57.19 0.97 15.35
C ARG A 427 -58.32 1.77 16.00
N ASP A 428 -59.38 2.04 15.25
CA ASP A 428 -60.65 2.46 15.84
C ASP A 428 -61.26 1.22 16.51
N HIS A 429 -61.05 1.14 17.83
CA HIS A 429 -61.92 0.41 18.73
C HIS A 429 -62.65 1.47 19.56
N GLY A 430 -63.95 1.61 19.33
CA GLY A 430 -64.83 2.53 20.02
C GLY A 430 -66.00 2.91 19.15
#